data_AF-A0A2R5FZ29-F1
#
_entry.id   AF-A0A2R5FZ29-F1
#
_cell.length_a   1.000
_cell.length_b   1.000
_cell.length_c   1.000
_cell.angle_alpha   90.00
_cell.angle_beta   90.00
_cell.angle_gamma   90.00
#
_symmetry.space_group_name_H-M   'P 1'
#
loop_
_entity.id
_entity.type
_entity.pdbx_description
1 polymer ?
#
loop_
_entity_poly.entity_id
_entity_poly.type
_entity_poly.pdbx_seq_one_letter_code
_entity_poly.pdbx_strand_id
1 'polypeptide(L)'
;MRGCISSGIADKKTLTNSLEYAFPSTTAFFAKTPIGDIAQIHILYPETDKITKTFILMYAKVVNPLMKFLFKNSVLQAAATVIEQDTGAVESLYPRQKPKIRLPNEEIMFYAEKLYREW
;
A
#
# COMPACT_ATOMS: atom_id res chain seq x y z
N MET A 1 16.76 1.70 5.17
CA MET A 1 16.96 1.73 3.71
C MET A 1 15.67 2.25 3.08
N ARG A 2 15.70 3.25 2.18
CA ARG A 2 14.49 3.74 1.46
C ARG A 2 14.56 3.22 0.03
N GLY A 3 13.50 2.54 -0.44
CA GLY A 3 13.36 2.09 -1.83
C GLY A 3 12.12 2.72 -2.46
N CYS A 4 12.18 3.04 -3.76
CA CYS A 4 11.08 3.62 -4.52
C CYS A 4 10.86 2.80 -5.80
N ILE A 5 9.63 2.36 -6.03
CA ILE A 5 9.19 1.65 -7.24
C ILE A 5 8.16 2.53 -7.94
N SER A 6 8.51 3.06 -9.12
CA SER A 6 7.61 3.82 -9.97
C SER A 6 7.17 2.94 -11.15
N SER A 7 5.86 2.73 -11.34
CA SER A 7 5.34 2.13 -12.56
C SER A 7 4.68 3.19 -13.43
N GLY A 8 5.18 3.35 -14.66
CA GLY A 8 4.58 4.19 -15.69
C GLY A 8 3.90 3.30 -16.72
N ILE A 9 2.57 3.27 -16.75
CA ILE A 9 1.82 2.67 -17.85
C ILE A 9 1.68 3.73 -18.94
N ALA A 10 2.29 3.47 -20.10
CA ALA A 10 2.24 4.33 -21.26
C ALA A 10 0.96 4.10 -22.06
N ASP A 11 -0.16 4.76 -21.70
CA ASP A 11 -1.07 5.37 -22.68
C ASP A 11 -2.05 6.38 -22.03
N LYS A 12 -2.21 7.55 -22.68
CA LYS A 12 -3.06 8.73 -22.41
C LYS A 12 -3.44 9.10 -20.95
N LYS A 13 -2.82 10.20 -20.49
CA LYS A 13 -2.88 10.88 -19.17
C LYS A 13 -2.08 10.15 -18.09
N THR A 14 -0.86 10.64 -17.91
CA THR A 14 0.20 10.11 -17.05
C THR A 14 -0.26 9.98 -15.59
N LEU A 15 -0.84 8.83 -15.24
CA LEU A 15 -0.99 8.42 -13.84
C LEU A 15 0.41 8.11 -13.32
N THR A 16 0.97 9.03 -12.54
CA THR A 16 2.28 8.83 -11.91
C THR A 16 2.03 8.23 -10.54
N ASN A 17 2.32 6.94 -10.41
CA ASN A 17 2.20 6.22 -9.15
C ASN A 17 3.60 5.85 -8.65
N SER A 18 3.88 6.12 -7.38
CA SER A 18 5.11 5.70 -6.73
C SER A 18 4.81 4.98 -5.43
N LEU A 19 5.38 3.80 -5.26
CA LEU A 19 5.36 3.06 -4.01
C LEU A 19 6.73 3.20 -3.35
N GLU A 20 6.77 3.86 -2.21
CA GLU A 20 7.95 3.98 -1.37
C GLU A 20 7.84 3.03 -0.18
N TYR A 21 8.95 2.42 0.17
CA TYR A 21 9.05 1.54 1.32
C TYR A 21 10.15 2.03 2.26
N ALA A 22 9.75 2.30 3.50
CA ALA A 22 10.63 2.60 4.62
C ALA A 22 10.60 1.41 5.59
N PHE A 23 11.58 0.53 5.42
CA PHE A 23 11.78 -0.65 6.24
C PHE A 23 11.90 -0.28 7.73
N PRO A 24 11.33 -1.06 8.68
CA PRO A 24 10.72 -2.38 8.48
C PRO A 24 9.23 -2.41 8.14
N SER A 25 8.51 -1.32 8.34
CA SER A 25 7.06 -1.46 8.51
C SER A 25 6.20 -0.37 7.90
N THR A 26 6.81 0.59 7.20
CA THR A 26 6.07 1.70 6.60
C THR A 26 6.14 1.63 5.08
N THR A 27 4.97 1.67 4.45
CA THR A 27 4.84 1.75 2.99
C THR A 27 4.02 2.97 2.65
N ALA A 28 4.48 3.79 1.72
CA ALA A 28 3.77 4.97 1.24
C ALA A 28 3.48 4.83 -0.24
N PHE A 29 2.21 4.85 -0.60
CA PHE A 29 1.74 4.89 -1.98
C PHE A 29 1.33 6.32 -2.32
N PHE A 30 1.91 6.88 -3.37
CA PHE A 30 1.54 8.18 -3.91
C PHE A 30 0.94 7.99 -5.30
N ALA A 31 -0.22 8.57 -5.53
CA ALA A 31 -0.90 8.55 -6.83
C ALA A 31 -1.24 9.97 -7.25
N LYS A 32 -0.84 10.33 -8.47
CA LYS A 32 -1.27 11.58 -9.12
C LYS A 32 -2.40 11.27 -10.09
N THR A 33 -3.56 11.88 -9.87
CA THR A 33 -4.73 11.72 -10.74
C THR A 33 -5.19 13.07 -11.29
N PRO A 34 -5.97 13.10 -12.39
CA PRO A 34 -6.51 14.35 -12.93
C PRO A 34 -7.41 15.14 -11.97
N ILE A 35 -7.96 14.48 -10.94
CA ILE A 35 -8.86 15.09 -9.95
C ILE A 35 -8.14 15.48 -8.65
N GLY A 36 -6.87 15.08 -8.49
CA GLY A 36 -6.06 15.38 -7.32
C GLY A 36 -4.94 14.37 -7.06
N ASP A 37 -4.09 14.71 -6.10
CA ASP A 37 -3.02 13.84 -5.62
C ASP A 37 -3.48 13.10 -4.36
N ILE A 38 -3.09 11.84 -4.24
CA ILE A 38 -3.39 10.99 -3.08
C ILE A 38 -2.07 10.45 -2.52
N ALA A 39 -1.96 10.42 -1.20
CA ALA A 39 -0.94 9.67 -0.49
C ALA A 39 -1.62 8.74 0.52
N GLN A 40 -1.31 7.45 0.42
CA GLN A 40 -1.78 6.41 1.33
C GLN A 40 -0.58 5.78 2.02
N ILE A 41 -0.49 5.93 3.33
CA ILE A 41 0.61 5.44 4.13
C ILE A 41 0.10 4.31 5.02
N HIS A 42 0.71 3.14 4.87
CA HIS A 42 0.49 1.96 5.69
C HIS A 42 1.60 1.83 6.70
N ILE A 43 1.24 1.69 7.97
CA ILE A 43 2.18 1.45 9.06
C ILE A 43 1.76 0.16 9.73
N LEU A 44 2.65 -0.83 9.70
CA LEU A 44 2.49 -2.09 10.42
C LEU A 44 3.17 -1.97 11.78
N TYR A 45 2.42 -2.17 12.85
CA TYR A 45 2.93 -2.13 14.20
C TYR A 45 2.75 -3.51 14.86
N PRO A 46 3.83 -4.28 15.07
CA PRO A 46 3.74 -5.54 15.78
C PRO A 46 3.48 -5.25 17.26
N GLU A 47 2.30 -5.61 17.75
CA GLU A 47 1.93 -5.45 19.16
C GLU A 47 2.38 -6.66 19.98
N THR A 48 2.24 -7.86 19.40
CA THR A 48 2.73 -9.12 19.97
C THR A 48 3.27 -10.01 18.85
N ASP A 49 3.74 -11.21 19.20
CA ASP A 49 4.15 -12.27 18.26
C ASP A 49 3.02 -12.72 17.32
N LYS A 50 1.76 -12.47 17.68
CA LYS A 50 0.57 -12.93 16.95
C LYS A 50 -0.37 -11.81 16.51
N ILE A 51 -0.12 -10.57 16.96
CA ILE A 51 -1.01 -9.43 16.73
C ILE A 51 -0.20 -8.32 16.08
N THR A 52 -0.63 -7.92 14.88
CA THR A 52 -0.12 -6.73 14.19
C THR A 52 -1.27 -5.75 14.04
N LYS A 53 -1.04 -4.50 14.46
CA LYS A 53 -1.95 -3.38 14.20
C LYS A 53 -1.52 -2.69 12.91
N THR A 54 -2.47 -2.50 12.00
CA THR A 54 -2.24 -1.77 10.76
C THR A 54 -2.89 -0.39 10.88
N PHE A 55 -2.10 0.66 10.70
CA PHE A 55 -2.59 2.03 10.60
C PHE A 55 -2.53 2.49 9.16
N ILE A 56 -3.62 3.08 8.70
CA ILE A 56 -3.71 3.68 7.36
C ILE A 56 -3.93 5.17 7.50
N LEU A 57 -2.98 5.95 6.99
CA LEU A 57 -3.08 7.39 6.88
C LEU A 57 -3.33 7.76 5.43
N MET A 58 -4.43 8.43 5.16
CA MET A 58 -4.80 8.85 3.82
C MET A 58 -4.85 10.36 3.72
N TYR A 59 -4.07 10.91 2.80
CA TYR A 59 -4.05 12.31 2.44
C TYR A 59 -4.54 12.47 1.01
N ALA A 60 -5.44 13.42 0.78
CA ALA A 60 -5.93 13.76 -0.55
C ALA A 60 -5.85 15.27 -0.77
N LYS A 61 -5.20 15.67 -1.85
CA LYS A 61 -5.17 17.05 -2.35
C LYS A 61 -6.03 17.14 -3.60
N VAL A 62 -7.27 17.56 -3.43
CA VAL A 62 -8.20 17.76 -4.55
C VAL A 62 -7.93 19.07 -5.27
N VAL A 63 -8.10 19.10 -6.59
CA VAL A 63 -7.92 20.31 -7.41
C VAL A 63 -9.04 21.33 -7.15
N ASN A 64 -10.27 20.86 -6.92
CA ASN A 64 -11.44 21.71 -6.64
C ASN A 64 -11.91 21.54 -5.18
N PRO A 65 -11.93 22.61 -4.36
CA PRO A 65 -12.39 22.56 -2.97
C PRO A 65 -13.82 22.02 -2.78
N LEU A 66 -14.72 22.22 -3.75
CA LEU A 66 -16.10 21.69 -3.71
C LEU A 66 -16.12 20.15 -3.72
N MET A 67 -15.16 19.52 -4.40
CA MET A 67 -15.00 18.06 -4.41
C MET A 67 -14.59 17.54 -3.03
N LYS A 68 -13.89 18.33 -2.21
CA LYS A 68 -13.53 17.91 -0.84
C LYS A 68 -14.77 17.57 -0.02
N PHE A 69 -15.86 18.31 -0.22
CA PHE A 69 -17.10 18.12 0.53
C PHE A 69 -17.91 16.93 0.02
N LEU A 70 -17.99 16.77 -1.30
CA LEU A 70 -18.74 15.68 -1.94
C LEU A 70 -18.10 14.30 -1.73
N PHE A 71 -16.76 14.24 -1.69
CA PHE A 71 -16.04 12.98 -1.67
C PHE A 71 -15.63 12.53 -0.26
N LYS A 72 -15.85 13.32 0.80
CA LYS A 72 -15.40 12.97 2.15
C LYS A 72 -15.90 11.60 2.61
N ASN A 73 -17.19 11.31 2.41
CA ASN A 73 -17.79 10.04 2.83
C ASN A 73 -17.39 8.89 1.89
N SER A 74 -17.35 9.14 0.57
CA SER A 74 -16.96 8.14 -0.43
C SER A 74 -15.50 7.72 -0.31
N VAL A 75 -14.61 8.67 0.01
CA VAL A 75 -13.18 8.42 0.25
C VAL A 75 -12.98 7.58 1.51
N LEU A 76 -13.73 7.85 2.58
CA LEU A 76 -13.70 7.03 3.80
C LEU A 76 -14.21 5.60 3.55
N GLN A 77 -15.28 5.44 2.76
CA GLN A 77 -15.77 4.11 2.39
C GLN A 77 -14.82 3.35 1.48
N ALA A 78 -14.24 4.00 0.48
CA ALA A 78 -13.25 3.38 -0.40
C ALA A 78 -12.02 2.90 0.40
N ALA A 79 -11.55 3.70 1.37
CA ALA A 79 -10.48 3.28 2.26
C ALA A 79 -10.88 2.07 3.12
N ALA A 80 -12.11 2.03 3.65
CA ALA A 80 -12.62 0.88 4.38
C ALA A 80 -12.66 -0.39 3.52
N THR A 81 -13.12 -0.28 2.27
CA THR A 81 -13.14 -1.41 1.33
C THR A 81 -11.73 -1.93 1.01
N VAL A 82 -10.75 -1.04 0.83
CA VAL A 82 -9.35 -1.45 0.62
C VAL A 82 -8.80 -2.17 1.86
N ILE A 83 -9.11 -1.68 3.06
CA ILE A 83 -8.74 -2.35 4.32
C ILE A 83 -9.34 -3.76 4.40
N GLU A 84 -10.62 -3.90 4.10
CA GLU A 84 -11.31 -5.19 4.13
C GLU A 84 -10.72 -6.17 3.10
N GLN A 85 -10.42 -5.69 1.90
CA GLN A 85 -9.78 -6.50 0.85
C GLN A 85 -8.38 -6.97 1.27
N ASP A 86 -7.55 -6.06 1.79
CA ASP A 86 -6.18 -6.39 2.22
C ASP A 86 -6.19 -7.35 3.42
N THR A 87 -7.11 -7.15 4.38
CA THR A 87 -7.25 -8.03 5.55
C THR A 87 -7.69 -9.42 5.13
N GLY A 88 -8.71 -9.52 4.27
CA GLY A 88 -9.18 -10.80 3.74
C GLY A 88 -8.10 -11.54 2.94
N ALA A 89 -7.29 -10.82 2.15
CA ALA A 89 -6.18 -11.42 1.41
C ALA A 89 -5.08 -11.96 2.34
N VAL A 90 -4.68 -11.20 3.36
CA VAL A 90 -3.67 -11.64 4.34
C VAL A 90 -4.14 -12.87 5.10
N GLU A 91 -5.40 -12.90 5.53
CA GLU A 91 -5.95 -14.02 6.32
C GLU A 91 -6.18 -15.29 5.50
N SER A 92 -6.53 -15.17 4.21
CA SER A 92 -6.95 -16.31 3.38
C SER A 92 -5.88 -16.83 2.41
N LEU A 93 -5.01 -15.96 1.89
CA LEU A 93 -4.13 -16.30 0.76
C LEU A 93 -2.69 -16.62 1.16
N TYR A 94 -2.25 -16.19 2.34
CA TYR A 94 -0.89 -16.49 2.80
C TYR A 94 -0.90 -17.72 3.71
N PRO A 95 -0.55 -18.91 3.21
CA PRO A 95 -0.39 -20.06 4.07
C PRO A 95 0.70 -19.77 5.11
N ARG A 96 0.49 -20.20 6.36
CA ARG A 96 1.54 -20.22 7.39
C ARG A 96 2.76 -21.09 7.01
N GLN A 97 2.69 -21.78 5.87
CA GLN A 97 3.73 -22.67 5.36
C GLN A 97 4.56 -21.97 4.29
N LYS A 98 5.87 -22.25 4.31
CA LYS A 98 6.81 -21.71 3.32
C LYS A 98 6.40 -22.15 1.90
N PRO A 99 6.27 -21.23 0.93
CA PRO A 99 5.90 -21.58 -0.43
C PRO A 99 6.94 -22.54 -1.03
N LYS A 100 6.48 -23.67 -1.58
CA LYS A 100 7.33 -24.73 -2.12
C LYS A 100 7.85 -24.44 -3.53
N ILE A 101 7.22 -23.50 -4.24
CA ILE A 101 7.51 -23.13 -5.63
C ILE A 101 7.70 -21.61 -5.67
N ARG A 102 8.70 -21.13 -6.41
CA ARG A 102 8.92 -19.69 -6.63
C ARG A 102 8.13 -19.22 -7.84
N LEU A 103 7.28 -18.21 -7.68
CA LEU A 103 6.62 -17.57 -8.81
C LEU A 103 7.48 -16.40 -9.35
N PRO A 104 7.45 -16.11 -10.67
CA PRO A 104 8.30 -15.08 -11.28
C PRO A 104 8.14 -13.66 -10.71
N ASN A 105 6.96 -13.35 -10.16
CA ASN A 105 6.65 -12.02 -9.61
C ASN A 105 6.80 -11.94 -8.08
N GLU A 106 7.28 -13.00 -7.43
CA GLU A 106 7.49 -13.04 -5.97
C GLU A 106 8.90 -12.61 -5.55
N GLU A 107 9.77 -12.23 -6.48
CA GLU A 107 11.14 -11.80 -6.15
C GLU A 107 11.17 -10.67 -5.12
N ILE A 108 10.20 -9.76 -5.18
CA ILE A 108 10.05 -8.67 -4.21
C ILE A 108 9.75 -9.18 -2.80
N MET A 109 8.99 -10.28 -2.66
CA MET A 109 8.67 -10.90 -1.38
C MET A 109 9.91 -11.56 -0.76
N PHE A 110 10.71 -12.28 -1.57
CA PHE A 110 11.97 -12.86 -1.10
C PHE A 110 12.99 -11.78 -0.72
N TYR A 111 13.05 -10.69 -1.49
CA TYR A 111 13.87 -9.54 -1.15
C TYR A 111 13.46 -8.92 0.20
N ALA A 112 12.16 -8.71 0.40
CA ALA A 112 11.63 -8.21 1.67
C ALA A 112 11.91 -9.17 2.84
N GLU A 113 11.74 -10.48 2.65
CA GLU A 113 12.06 -11.49 3.67
C GLU A 113 13.56 -11.47 4.03
N LYS A 114 14.44 -11.44 3.03
CA LYS A 114 15.89 -11.35 3.24
C LYS A 114 16.25 -10.10 4.04
N LEU A 115 15.72 -8.95 3.62
CA LEU A 115 15.97 -7.67 4.28
C LEU A 115 15.44 -7.67 5.73
N TYR A 116 14.35 -8.38 6.00
CA TYR A 116 13.83 -8.56 7.36
C TYR A 116 14.70 -9.44 8.25
N ARG A 117 15.28 -10.52 7.70
CA ARG A 117 16.13 -11.46 8.46
C ARG A 117 17.54 -10.92 8.72
N GLU A 118 18.04 -10.08 7.83
CA GLU A 118 19.42 -9.58 7.85
C GLU A 118 19.58 -8.17 8.44
N TRP A 119 18.47 -7.51 8.79
CA TRP A 119 18.50 -6.20 9.45
C TRP A 119 18.86 -6.32 10.93
#